data_AF-A0A427XMX1-F1
#
_entry.id   AF-A0A427XMX1-F1
#
_cell.length_a   1.000
_cell.length_b   1.000
_cell.length_c   1.000
_cell.angle_alpha   90.00
_cell.angle_beta   90.00
_cell.angle_gamma   90.00
#
_symmetry.space_group_name_H-M   'P 1'
#
loop_
_entity.id
_entity.type
_entity.pdbx_description
1 polymer ?
#
loop_
_entity_poly.entity_id
_entity_poly.type
_entity_poly.pdbx_seq_one_letter_code
_entity_poly.pdbx_strand_id
1 'polypeptide(L)'
;MSWTVLAVVIPSSAGLSFRILTWAFDLDTHVTAFPEKAKTFLSVNGFGSWATHSLPRNFRSRVLVASAFGAHDDVYMSALITAERLLPKGQVKRFGQGLRWGLFERVLQPLGLFDQPIVFMPEHQAAEVNGKWPDGDGAQLVILGTCEIDMGAYSDALFEAWLNRPLDDKFNLVCIVHNNRDFRWVEQYGSDWARVGALSLMPISEHVARSDLESLVDMADRSEYHHVGFQYVRAQPHIPILPIERLPSFNAHGVHPGYYVADPANDGMGESRYLEGIKGEVWTWVIVTAFGTSGSCKRHHFTPPHPLTTAADFSAQASSTVAMAMQCETPLLASKRMLTTYTYLTPQVTVVRPQSVREVTALAALRRGSYRPPARGFDHAHERFHNATGIGNVVEHRDVEAEVKDMIAGGFVRPERNWRSFKKAINGANEEVMLDWLSS
;
A
#
# COMPACT_ATOMS: atom_id res chain seq x y z
N MET A 1 4.52 -33.46 -16.63
CA MET A 1 5.75 -33.21 -15.84
C MET A 1 6.72 -32.50 -16.74
N SER A 2 6.96 -31.21 -16.52
CA SER A 2 7.84 -30.39 -17.34
C SER A 2 9.18 -30.26 -16.62
N TRP A 3 10.28 -30.56 -17.32
CA TRP A 3 11.64 -30.33 -16.83
C TRP A 3 12.17 -29.08 -17.52
N THR A 4 12.61 -28.09 -16.74
CA THR A 4 13.34 -26.94 -17.27
C THR A 4 14.83 -27.17 -17.08
N VAL A 5 15.57 -27.27 -18.18
CA VAL A 5 17.05 -27.34 -18.19
C VAL A 5 17.59 -25.92 -18.31
N LEU A 6 18.41 -25.50 -17.35
CA LEU A 6 19.19 -24.26 -17.47
C LEU A 6 20.61 -24.62 -17.92
N ALA A 7 20.95 -24.28 -19.18
CA ALA A 7 22.31 -24.34 -19.68
C ALA A 7 22.96 -22.97 -19.52
N VAL A 8 24.08 -22.91 -18.79
CA VAL A 8 24.90 -21.69 -18.70
C VAL A 8 26.09 -21.85 -19.63
N VAL A 9 26.17 -20.97 -20.63
CA VAL A 9 27.30 -20.88 -21.56
C VAL A 9 28.26 -19.83 -21.03
N ILE A 10 29.51 -20.21 -20.76
CA ILE A 10 30.59 -19.27 -20.45
C ILE A 10 31.62 -19.37 -21.58
N PRO A 11 31.96 -18.28 -22.27
CA PRO A 11 32.97 -18.32 -23.32
C PRO A 11 34.37 -18.42 -22.70
N SER A 12 35.19 -19.33 -23.21
CA SER A 12 36.65 -19.29 -23.00
C SER A 12 37.34 -18.93 -24.32
N SER A 13 38.45 -18.20 -24.22
CA SER A 13 39.14 -17.57 -25.35
C SER A 13 39.99 -18.52 -26.21
N ALA A 14 39.87 -19.84 -26.08
CA ALA A 14 40.59 -20.78 -26.95
C ALA A 14 39.97 -22.18 -26.98
N GLY A 15 39.39 -22.55 -28.14
CA GLY A 15 39.23 -23.94 -28.58
C GLY A 15 38.00 -24.72 -28.06
N LEU A 16 37.20 -25.24 -28.99
CA LEU A 16 35.99 -26.03 -28.75
C LEU A 16 36.26 -27.41 -28.12
N SER A 17 35.79 -27.63 -26.90
CA SER A 17 35.38 -28.96 -26.44
C SER A 17 34.23 -28.84 -25.43
N PHE A 18 33.20 -29.69 -25.59
CA PHE A 18 32.01 -29.71 -24.74
C PHE A 18 32.09 -30.89 -23.77
N ARG A 19 31.85 -30.65 -22.47
CA ARG A 19 31.50 -31.70 -21.52
C ARG A 19 30.25 -31.28 -20.74
N ILE A 20 29.25 -32.15 -20.78
CA ILE A 20 28.02 -32.04 -19.99
C ILE A 20 28.26 -32.79 -18.68
N LEU A 21 28.11 -32.12 -17.55
CA LEU A 21 28.08 -32.74 -16.22
C LEU A 21 26.71 -32.50 -15.62
N THR A 22 25.96 -33.57 -15.40
CA THR A 22 24.68 -33.58 -14.69
C THR A 22 24.91 -33.83 -13.21
N TRP A 23 24.34 -32.99 -12.36
CA TRP A 23 24.19 -33.24 -10.92
C TRP A 23 22.73 -33.10 -10.55
N ALA A 24 22.22 -34.07 -9.79
CA ALA A 24 20.92 -34.03 -9.14
C ALA A 24 21.16 -33.78 -7.65
N PHE A 25 20.50 -32.77 -7.08
CA PHE A 25 20.42 -32.59 -5.63
C PHE A 25 19.00 -32.85 -5.19
N ASP A 26 18.88 -33.77 -4.24
CA ASP A 26 17.70 -33.99 -3.41
C ASP A 26 17.85 -33.12 -2.16
N LEU A 27 16.85 -32.30 -1.86
CA LEU A 27 16.81 -31.45 -0.68
C LEU A 27 15.40 -31.51 -0.08
N ASP A 28 15.07 -32.67 0.47
CA ASP A 28 14.18 -32.75 1.63
C ASP A 28 14.93 -32.25 2.87
N THR A 29 14.49 -31.13 3.45
CA THR A 29 14.68 -30.86 4.88
C THR A 29 13.65 -29.86 5.40
N HIS A 30 13.09 -30.23 6.55
CA HIS A 30 11.91 -29.71 7.22
C HIS A 30 11.85 -28.17 7.37
N VAL A 31 10.76 -27.57 6.86
CA VAL A 31 10.22 -26.30 7.34
C VAL A 31 8.82 -26.55 7.89
N THR A 32 8.65 -26.28 9.18
CA THR A 32 7.38 -26.35 9.91
C THR A 32 6.31 -25.47 9.25
N ALA A 33 5.10 -26.03 9.18
CA ALA A 33 3.96 -25.59 8.39
C ALA A 33 3.60 -24.09 8.51
N PHE A 34 3.47 -23.45 7.34
CA PHE A 34 2.69 -22.23 7.14
C PHE A 34 1.28 -22.61 6.63
N PRO A 35 0.21 -21.90 7.02
CA PRO A 35 -1.15 -22.21 6.57
C PRO A 35 -1.31 -21.99 5.07
N GLU A 36 -1.82 -23.01 4.35
CA GLU A 36 -1.92 -23.06 2.88
C GLU A 36 -2.68 -21.87 2.24
N LYS A 37 -3.60 -21.23 2.97
CA LYS A 37 -4.41 -20.13 2.41
C LYS A 37 -3.61 -18.86 2.05
N ALA A 38 -2.42 -18.68 2.63
CA ALA A 38 -1.55 -17.55 2.27
C ALA A 38 -0.72 -17.80 1.00
N LYS A 39 -0.54 -19.07 0.57
CA LYS A 39 0.20 -19.39 -0.66
C LYS A 39 -0.60 -19.06 -1.93
N THR A 40 -1.92 -19.07 -1.85
CA THR A 40 -2.80 -18.81 -3.01
C THR A 40 -2.71 -17.37 -3.51
N PHE A 41 -2.30 -16.42 -2.66
CA PHE A 41 -2.21 -15.00 -3.04
C PHE A 41 -0.89 -14.61 -3.73
N LEU A 42 0.16 -15.43 -3.64
CA LEU A 42 1.51 -15.09 -4.15
C LEU A 42 2.11 -16.17 -5.09
N SER A 43 1.34 -17.19 -5.45
CA SER A 43 1.78 -18.29 -6.33
C SER A 43 1.03 -18.29 -7.67
N VAL A 44 1.04 -17.17 -8.38
CA VAL A 44 0.71 -17.13 -9.82
C VAL A 44 1.95 -16.64 -10.57
N ASN A 45 3.01 -17.46 -10.62
CA ASN A 45 4.16 -17.23 -11.49
C ASN A 45 3.86 -17.70 -12.92
N GLY A 46 2.84 -17.10 -13.53
CA GLY A 46 2.41 -17.33 -14.90
C GLY A 46 2.37 -16.02 -15.69
N PHE A 47 3.49 -15.28 -15.74
CA PHE A 47 3.63 -14.09 -16.57
C PHE A 47 3.71 -14.47 -18.06
N GLY A 48 2.57 -14.82 -18.65
CA GLY A 48 2.37 -14.85 -20.09
C GLY A 48 2.07 -13.43 -20.60
N SER A 49 2.61 -13.09 -21.76
CA SER A 49 2.29 -11.86 -22.49
C SER A 49 0.80 -11.80 -22.81
N TRP A 50 0.06 -10.90 -22.15
CA TRP A 50 -1.37 -10.66 -22.39
C TRP A 50 -1.67 -9.85 -23.66
N ALA A 51 -0.66 -9.56 -24.49
CA ALA A 51 -0.73 -8.61 -25.59
C ALA A 51 -1.69 -8.97 -26.75
N THR A 52 -2.47 -10.05 -26.68
CA THR A 52 -3.40 -10.44 -27.76
C THR A 52 -4.70 -11.12 -27.31
N HIS A 53 -5.00 -11.17 -26.00
CA HIS A 53 -6.28 -11.75 -25.58
C HIS A 53 -7.39 -10.72 -25.73
N SER A 54 -8.36 -11.01 -26.59
CA SER A 54 -9.59 -10.21 -26.70
C SER A 54 -10.23 -10.11 -25.32
N LEU A 55 -10.43 -8.89 -24.84
CA LEU A 55 -11.09 -8.64 -23.56
C LEU A 55 -12.47 -9.33 -23.54
N PRO A 56 -12.93 -9.85 -22.39
CA PRO A 56 -14.26 -10.43 -22.26
C PRO A 56 -15.33 -9.45 -22.77
N ARG A 57 -16.44 -9.95 -23.34
CA ARG A 57 -17.53 -9.10 -23.83
C ARG A 57 -18.15 -8.18 -22.76
N ASN A 58 -17.96 -8.50 -21.48
CA ASN A 58 -18.50 -7.73 -20.35
C ASN A 58 -17.44 -6.86 -19.66
N PHE A 59 -16.32 -6.58 -20.33
CA PHE A 59 -15.27 -5.76 -19.76
C PHE A 59 -15.76 -4.31 -19.60
N ARG A 60 -15.71 -3.80 -18.37
CA ARG A 60 -16.01 -2.41 -18.03
C ARG A 60 -14.88 -1.53 -18.56
N SER A 61 -15.14 -0.85 -19.67
CA SER A 61 -14.18 0.08 -20.24
C SER A 61 -14.29 1.47 -19.61
N ARG A 62 -15.49 1.91 -19.21
CA ARG A 62 -15.75 3.30 -18.78
C ARG A 62 -15.58 3.46 -17.27
N VAL A 63 -14.42 3.93 -16.84
CA VAL A 63 -14.07 4.08 -15.41
C VAL A 63 -14.07 5.54 -14.98
N LEU A 64 -14.84 5.87 -13.95
CA LEU A 64 -14.78 7.17 -13.28
C LEU A 64 -14.07 7.02 -11.95
N VAL A 65 -13.03 7.82 -11.71
CA VAL A 65 -12.34 7.91 -10.42
C VAL A 65 -12.61 9.29 -9.82
N ALA A 66 -13.05 9.35 -8.56
CA ALA A 66 -13.39 10.61 -7.89
C ALA A 66 -12.90 10.64 -6.43
N SER A 67 -12.52 11.81 -5.94
CA SER A 67 -12.25 12.05 -4.51
C SER A 67 -12.66 13.46 -4.09
N ALA A 68 -13.53 13.58 -3.08
CA ALA A 68 -13.81 14.83 -2.40
C ALA A 68 -12.69 15.17 -1.40
N PHE A 69 -11.96 14.15 -0.96
CA PHE A 69 -10.85 14.33 -0.06
C PHE A 69 -9.66 14.91 -0.81
N GLY A 70 -9.36 16.18 -0.54
CA GLY A 70 -8.21 16.87 -1.16
C GLY A 70 -6.85 16.45 -0.61
N ALA A 71 -6.75 15.36 0.15
CA ALA A 71 -5.49 14.79 0.60
C ALA A 71 -5.43 13.31 0.20
N HIS A 72 -4.32 12.64 0.49
CA HIS A 72 -4.10 11.24 0.08
C HIS A 72 -4.15 11.01 -1.43
N ASP A 73 -3.70 12.00 -2.20
CA ASP A 73 -3.48 11.90 -3.65
C ASP A 73 -2.56 10.72 -4.01
N ASP A 74 -1.62 10.38 -3.13
CA ASP A 74 -0.73 9.22 -3.28
C ASP A 74 -1.48 7.89 -3.33
N VAL A 75 -2.68 7.82 -2.77
CA VAL A 75 -3.48 6.61 -2.69
C VAL A 75 -4.30 6.41 -3.96
N TYR A 76 -5.31 7.25 -4.20
CA TYR A 76 -6.25 7.00 -5.30
C TYR A 76 -5.62 7.18 -6.68
N MET A 77 -4.56 7.99 -6.81
CA MET A 77 -3.85 8.14 -8.07
C MET A 77 -3.17 6.85 -8.51
N SER A 78 -2.77 5.99 -7.57
CA SER A 78 -2.22 4.68 -7.91
C SER A 78 -3.25 3.77 -8.57
N ALA A 79 -4.50 3.78 -8.08
CA ALA A 79 -5.61 3.05 -8.69
C ALA A 79 -5.99 3.66 -10.05
N LEU A 80 -6.06 5.00 -10.15
CA LEU A 80 -6.28 5.72 -11.41
C LEU A 80 -5.24 5.32 -12.48
N ILE A 81 -3.95 5.39 -12.15
CA ILE A 81 -2.87 5.08 -13.09
C ILE A 81 -2.89 3.59 -13.48
N THR A 82 -3.26 2.71 -12.54
CA THR A 82 -3.46 1.28 -12.86
C THR A 82 -4.57 1.11 -13.90
N ALA A 83 -5.72 1.77 -13.72
CA ALA A 83 -6.82 1.72 -14.68
C ALA A 83 -6.42 2.30 -16.05
N GLU A 84 -5.75 3.46 -16.10
CA GLU A 84 -5.30 4.10 -17.34
C GLU A 84 -4.32 3.25 -18.15
N ARG A 85 -3.49 2.43 -17.49
CA ARG A 85 -2.58 1.50 -18.16
C ARG A 85 -3.30 0.31 -18.79
N LEU A 86 -4.40 -0.12 -18.18
CA LEU A 86 -5.17 -1.29 -18.62
C LEU A 86 -6.23 -0.95 -19.66
N LEU A 87 -6.61 0.33 -19.78
CA LEU A 87 -7.71 0.78 -20.61
C LEU A 87 -7.25 1.62 -21.81
N PRO A 88 -8.02 1.63 -22.91
CA PRO A 88 -7.79 2.56 -24.01
C PRO A 88 -7.82 4.02 -23.56
N LYS A 89 -7.11 4.89 -24.28
CA LYS A 89 -7.12 6.34 -23.97
C LYS A 89 -8.53 6.91 -23.98
N GLY A 90 -8.83 7.78 -23.00
CA GLY A 90 -10.13 8.45 -22.85
C GLY A 90 -11.21 7.61 -22.16
N GLN A 91 -10.88 6.39 -21.74
CA GLN A 91 -11.79 5.50 -21.03
C GLN A 91 -11.77 5.65 -19.50
N VAL A 92 -10.92 6.56 -19.01
CA VAL A 92 -10.86 6.91 -17.59
C VAL A 92 -11.14 8.40 -17.44
N LYS A 93 -12.18 8.75 -16.67
CA LYS A 93 -12.43 10.13 -16.21
C LYS A 93 -11.99 10.26 -14.76
N ARG A 94 -11.51 11.44 -14.41
CA ARG A 94 -10.88 11.71 -13.12
C ARG A 94 -11.43 13.00 -12.52
N PHE A 95 -11.84 12.94 -11.26
CA PHE A 95 -12.39 14.08 -10.55
C PHE A 95 -11.78 14.23 -9.17
N GLY A 96 -11.50 15.47 -8.76
CA GLY A 96 -10.95 15.73 -7.43
C GLY A 96 -10.78 17.21 -7.13
N GLN A 97 -10.46 17.54 -5.88
CA GLN A 97 -10.26 18.93 -5.40
C GLN A 97 -8.99 19.63 -5.97
N GLY A 98 -8.38 19.07 -7.03
CA GLY A 98 -7.01 19.35 -7.44
C GLY A 98 -6.01 18.71 -6.48
N LEU A 99 -4.83 18.33 -6.97
CA LEU A 99 -3.84 17.72 -6.09
C LEU A 99 -3.26 18.81 -5.19
N ARG A 100 -3.20 18.54 -3.89
CA ARG A 100 -2.63 19.51 -2.96
C ARG A 100 -1.20 19.82 -3.40
N TRP A 101 -0.90 21.11 -3.49
CA TRP A 101 0.39 21.70 -3.86
C TRP A 101 0.73 21.69 -5.36
N GLY A 102 -0.11 21.15 -6.24
CA GLY A 102 0.14 21.09 -7.70
C GLY A 102 1.44 20.35 -8.07
N LEU A 103 2.13 19.78 -7.08
CA LEU A 103 3.44 19.17 -7.20
C LEU A 103 3.27 17.77 -7.80
N PHE A 104 2.19 17.10 -7.46
CA PHE A 104 1.93 15.75 -7.93
C PHE A 104 1.64 15.75 -9.44
N GLU A 105 0.87 16.69 -9.98
CA GLU A 105 0.71 16.83 -11.43
C GLU A 105 2.04 17.18 -12.10
N ARG A 106 2.79 18.13 -11.51
CA ARG A 106 4.10 18.54 -12.03
C ARG A 106 5.14 17.41 -12.01
N VAL A 107 5.01 16.43 -11.13
CA VAL A 107 5.93 15.28 -11.05
C VAL A 107 5.45 14.16 -11.96
N LEU A 108 4.16 13.83 -11.96
CA LEU A 108 3.65 12.66 -12.67
C LEU A 108 3.41 12.91 -14.17
N GLN A 109 3.01 14.12 -14.57
CA GLN A 109 2.77 14.44 -15.98
C GLN A 109 4.06 14.34 -16.82
N PRO A 110 5.24 14.84 -16.38
CA PRO A 110 6.49 14.61 -17.10
C PRO A 110 6.92 13.15 -17.14
N LEU A 111 6.48 12.33 -16.18
CA LEU A 111 6.71 10.88 -16.19
C LEU A 111 5.77 10.14 -17.15
N GLY A 112 4.83 10.85 -17.79
CA GLY A 112 3.87 10.26 -18.72
C GLY A 112 2.92 9.26 -18.06
N LEU A 113 2.77 9.33 -16.72
CA LEU A 113 1.90 8.41 -15.99
C LEU A 113 0.43 8.77 -16.13
N PHE A 114 0.15 10.02 -16.50
CA PHE A 114 -1.20 10.50 -16.74
C PHE A 114 -1.15 11.71 -17.69
N ASP A 115 -2.16 11.88 -18.56
CA ASP A 115 -2.15 12.89 -19.63
C ASP A 115 -3.32 13.89 -19.62
N GLN A 116 -4.26 13.80 -18.67
CA GLN A 116 -5.35 14.78 -18.53
C GLN A 116 -5.39 15.42 -17.14
N PRO A 117 -5.83 16.69 -17.05
CA PRO A 117 -5.97 17.38 -15.78
C PRO A 117 -7.03 16.71 -14.89
N ILE A 118 -6.85 16.84 -13.58
CA ILE A 118 -7.90 16.51 -12.62
C ILE A 118 -8.92 17.63 -12.63
N VAL A 119 -10.16 17.27 -12.94
CA VAL A 119 -11.26 18.22 -12.99
C VAL A 119 -11.94 18.24 -11.64
N PHE A 120 -12.32 19.42 -11.15
CA PHE A 120 -13.16 19.51 -9.97
C PHE A 120 -14.48 18.76 -10.22
N MET A 121 -14.90 17.88 -9.31
CA MET A 121 -16.17 17.20 -9.51
C MET A 121 -17.30 18.21 -9.38
N PRO A 122 -18.07 18.49 -10.44
CA PRO A 122 -19.16 19.45 -10.35
C PRO A 122 -20.21 18.99 -9.34
N GLU A 123 -20.99 19.93 -8.82
CA GLU A 123 -22.13 19.63 -7.93
C GLU A 123 -23.09 18.61 -8.58
N HIS A 124 -23.15 18.58 -9.92
CA HIS A 124 -23.93 17.65 -10.73
C HIS A 124 -23.20 16.34 -11.06
N GLN A 125 -22.77 15.63 -10.03
CA GLN A 125 -22.01 14.37 -10.11
C GLN A 125 -22.69 13.30 -10.98
N ALA A 126 -24.02 13.22 -10.89
CA ALA A 126 -24.85 12.33 -11.70
C ALA A 126 -24.73 12.59 -13.22
N ALA A 127 -24.51 13.84 -13.63
CA ALA A 127 -24.36 14.20 -15.03
C ALA A 127 -23.05 13.65 -15.61
N GLU A 128 -21.97 13.64 -14.83
CA GLU A 128 -20.68 13.08 -15.27
C GLU A 128 -20.70 11.56 -15.34
N VAL A 129 -21.30 10.93 -14.32
CA VAL A 129 -21.49 9.48 -14.29
C VAL A 129 -22.33 9.04 -15.47
N ASN A 130 -23.36 9.78 -15.88
CA ASN A 130 -24.21 9.47 -17.04
C ASN A 130 -23.73 10.12 -18.36
N GLY A 131 -22.57 10.77 -18.36
CA GLY A 131 -22.08 11.53 -19.50
C GLY A 131 -21.66 10.66 -20.69
N LYS A 132 -21.25 11.32 -21.78
CA LYS A 132 -20.72 10.67 -22.98
C LYS A 132 -19.30 10.12 -22.77
N TRP A 133 -19.02 8.98 -23.40
CA TRP A 133 -17.73 8.31 -23.45
C TRP A 133 -17.40 7.87 -24.89
N PRO A 134 -16.16 7.49 -25.21
CA PRO A 134 -15.77 7.13 -26.57
C PRO A 134 -16.55 5.96 -27.17
N ASP A 135 -16.95 4.98 -26.35
CA ASP A 135 -17.59 3.73 -26.77
C ASP A 135 -19.01 3.53 -26.20
N GLY A 136 -19.61 4.59 -25.65
CA GLY A 136 -20.95 4.51 -25.08
C GLY A 136 -21.31 5.69 -24.18
N ASP A 137 -22.36 5.47 -23.41
CA ASP A 137 -22.84 6.41 -22.40
C ASP A 137 -22.62 5.81 -21.01
N GLY A 138 -22.40 6.69 -20.04
CA GLY A 138 -22.32 6.32 -18.64
C GLY A 138 -21.04 5.58 -18.20
N ALA A 139 -20.54 5.89 -17.00
CA ALA A 139 -19.50 5.07 -16.36
C ALA A 139 -20.05 3.66 -16.08
N GLN A 140 -19.21 2.62 -16.17
CA GLN A 140 -19.53 1.24 -15.79
C GLN A 140 -18.89 0.87 -14.44
N LEU A 141 -17.84 1.59 -14.05
CA LEU A 141 -17.16 1.46 -12.76
C LEU A 141 -16.93 2.86 -12.19
N VAL A 142 -17.29 3.07 -10.93
CA VAL A 142 -17.00 4.28 -10.17
C VAL A 142 -16.06 3.91 -9.03
N ILE A 143 -14.91 4.55 -8.93
CA ILE A 143 -13.92 4.37 -7.88
C ILE A 143 -13.88 5.64 -7.03
N LEU A 144 -14.12 5.52 -5.73
CA LEU A 144 -14.00 6.63 -4.78
C LEU A 144 -12.70 6.53 -4.00
N GLY A 145 -11.97 7.64 -3.94
CA GLY A 145 -10.57 7.70 -3.50
C GLY A 145 -10.34 7.57 -2.00
N THR A 146 -11.28 8.03 -1.17
CA THR A 146 -11.26 7.98 0.31
C THR A 146 -12.69 7.84 0.81
N CYS A 147 -13.22 6.61 0.91
CA CYS A 147 -14.65 6.43 1.16
C CYS A 147 -15.14 6.88 2.54
N GLU A 148 -14.24 7.02 3.51
CA GLU A 148 -14.54 7.64 4.80
C GLU A 148 -15.05 9.09 4.65
N ILE A 149 -14.72 9.76 3.54
CA ILE A 149 -15.11 11.13 3.20
C ILE A 149 -16.03 11.17 1.99
N ASP A 150 -15.65 10.45 0.93
CA ASP A 150 -16.29 10.55 -0.38
C ASP A 150 -17.71 10.00 -0.38
N MET A 151 -18.01 8.98 0.42
CA MET A 151 -19.37 8.44 0.51
C MET A 151 -20.36 9.47 1.05
N GLY A 152 -19.96 10.26 2.05
CA GLY A 152 -20.80 11.34 2.56
C GLY A 152 -20.99 12.48 1.57
N ALA A 153 -20.03 12.69 0.67
CA ALA A 153 -20.13 13.72 -0.37
C ALA A 153 -20.95 13.25 -1.59
N TYR A 154 -20.87 11.97 -1.95
CA TYR A 154 -21.24 11.49 -3.27
C TYR A 154 -22.32 10.41 -3.30
N SER A 155 -22.50 9.65 -2.21
CA SER A 155 -23.30 8.41 -2.25
C SER A 155 -24.74 8.63 -2.73
N ASP A 156 -25.45 9.63 -2.20
CA ASP A 156 -26.87 9.84 -2.54
C ASP A 156 -27.07 10.17 -4.03
N ALA A 157 -26.28 11.10 -4.56
CA ALA A 157 -26.36 11.50 -5.97
C ALA A 157 -25.94 10.37 -6.91
N LEU A 158 -24.91 9.60 -6.53
CA LEU A 158 -24.48 8.42 -7.28
C LEU A 158 -25.52 7.31 -7.25
N PHE A 159 -26.17 7.07 -6.11
CA PHE A 159 -27.14 5.99 -5.98
C PHE A 159 -28.43 6.33 -6.73
N GLU A 160 -28.87 7.59 -6.70
CA GLU A 160 -29.95 8.07 -7.57
C GLU A 160 -29.61 7.92 -9.06
N ALA A 161 -28.39 8.27 -9.46
CA ALA A 161 -27.94 8.04 -10.84
C ALA A 161 -27.95 6.53 -11.18
N TRP A 162 -27.54 5.68 -10.24
CA TRP A 162 -27.59 4.23 -10.39
C TRP A 162 -29.03 3.75 -10.57
N LEU A 163 -29.96 4.12 -9.69
CA LEU A 163 -31.38 3.71 -9.72
C LEU A 163 -32.06 4.03 -11.06
N ASN A 164 -31.78 5.21 -11.62
CA ASN A 164 -32.40 5.69 -12.85
C ASN A 164 -31.89 5.01 -14.13
N ARG A 165 -30.85 4.18 -14.05
CA ARG A 165 -30.35 3.42 -15.21
C ARG A 165 -31.13 2.12 -15.49
N PRO A 166 -31.14 1.65 -16.75
CA PRO A 166 -31.53 0.28 -17.09
C PRO A 166 -30.71 -0.77 -16.31
N LEU A 167 -31.28 -1.97 -16.13
CA LEU A 167 -30.63 -3.05 -15.37
C LEU A 167 -29.32 -3.52 -16.00
N ASP A 168 -29.22 -3.49 -17.32
CA ASP A 168 -28.07 -3.90 -18.12
C ASP A 168 -27.00 -2.79 -18.29
N ASP A 169 -27.24 -1.61 -17.73
CA ASP A 169 -26.34 -0.44 -17.80
C ASP A 169 -25.97 0.12 -16.40
N LYS A 170 -26.19 -0.67 -15.36
CA LYS A 170 -25.77 -0.33 -13.99
C LYS A 170 -24.24 -0.30 -13.87
N PHE A 171 -23.74 0.54 -12.97
CA PHE A 171 -22.33 0.59 -12.64
C PHE A 171 -22.04 0.01 -11.26
N ASN A 172 -20.81 -0.43 -11.04
CA ASN A 172 -20.32 -0.82 -9.72
C ASN A 172 -19.62 0.34 -9.03
N LEU A 173 -19.74 0.39 -7.71
CA LEU A 173 -19.06 1.33 -6.83
C LEU A 173 -17.93 0.60 -6.09
N VAL A 174 -16.70 1.04 -6.31
CA VAL A 174 -15.52 0.56 -5.59
C VAL A 174 -15.02 1.66 -4.66
N CYS A 175 -14.88 1.31 -3.39
CA CYS A 175 -14.53 2.23 -2.33
C CYS A 175 -13.11 2.01 -1.83
N ILE A 176 -12.20 2.97 -2.01
CA ILE A 176 -10.87 2.89 -1.41
C ILE A 176 -10.97 3.13 0.11
N VAL A 177 -10.42 2.20 0.89
CA VAL A 177 -10.50 2.20 2.36
C VAL A 177 -9.10 2.34 2.96
N HIS A 178 -8.90 3.34 3.82
CA HIS A 178 -7.62 3.63 4.45
C HIS A 178 -7.47 2.94 5.80
N ASN A 179 -8.58 2.80 6.51
CA ASN A 179 -8.60 2.20 7.83
C ASN A 179 -10.00 1.66 8.16
N ASN A 180 -10.02 0.61 8.98
CA ASN A 180 -11.24 -0.02 9.46
C ASN A 180 -11.77 0.63 10.76
N ARG A 181 -11.04 1.60 11.35
CA ARG A 181 -11.41 2.17 12.67
C ARG A 181 -12.70 2.97 12.62
N ASP A 182 -12.96 3.66 11.52
CA ASP A 182 -14.24 4.33 11.28
C ASP A 182 -15.00 3.60 10.17
N PHE A 183 -15.72 2.55 10.55
CA PHE A 183 -16.55 1.78 9.61
C PHE A 183 -18.01 2.30 9.53
N ARG A 184 -18.33 3.40 10.24
CA ARG A 184 -19.68 3.96 10.31
C ARG A 184 -20.18 4.47 8.96
N TRP A 185 -19.28 4.90 8.08
CA TRP A 185 -19.66 5.32 6.74
C TRP A 185 -20.23 4.17 5.90
N VAL A 186 -19.80 2.92 6.14
CA VAL A 186 -20.36 1.73 5.47
C VAL A 186 -21.78 1.49 5.94
N GLU A 187 -22.03 1.59 7.25
CA GLU A 187 -23.37 1.49 7.81
C GLU A 187 -24.29 2.60 7.25
N GLN A 188 -23.79 3.84 7.28
CA GLN A 188 -24.57 5.03 6.94
C GLN A 188 -24.87 5.15 5.44
N TYR A 189 -23.89 4.87 4.59
CA TYR A 189 -23.98 5.12 3.15
C TYR A 189 -23.86 3.86 2.29
N GLY A 190 -23.21 2.80 2.80
CA GLY A 190 -22.94 1.58 2.06
C GLY A 190 -24.11 0.59 2.00
N SER A 191 -25.08 0.68 2.91
CA SER A 191 -26.18 -0.29 3.03
C SER A 191 -26.99 -0.46 1.73
N ASP A 192 -27.34 0.64 1.06
CA ASP A 192 -28.13 0.57 -0.16
C ASP A 192 -27.32 -0.02 -1.34
N TRP A 193 -26.04 0.34 -1.44
CA TRP A 193 -25.12 -0.22 -2.44
C TRP A 193 -24.86 -1.72 -2.22
N ALA A 194 -24.68 -2.14 -0.97
CA ALA A 194 -24.51 -3.54 -0.61
C ALA A 194 -25.77 -4.35 -0.94
N ARG A 195 -26.96 -3.81 -0.65
CA ARG A 195 -28.25 -4.48 -0.91
C ARG A 195 -28.45 -4.79 -2.40
N VAL A 196 -28.01 -3.89 -3.28
CA VAL A 196 -28.11 -4.09 -4.74
C VAL A 196 -26.89 -4.82 -5.34
N GLY A 197 -25.94 -5.24 -4.50
CA GLY A 197 -24.74 -5.97 -4.93
C GLY A 197 -23.75 -5.12 -5.75
N ALA A 198 -23.81 -3.79 -5.63
CA ALA A 198 -22.97 -2.88 -6.40
C ALA A 198 -21.76 -2.34 -5.62
N LEU A 199 -21.67 -2.60 -4.30
CA LEU A 199 -20.54 -2.17 -3.46
C LEU A 199 -19.37 -3.15 -3.49
N SER A 200 -18.16 -2.63 -3.64
CA SER A 200 -16.90 -3.33 -3.38
C SER A 200 -15.93 -2.40 -2.65
N LEU A 201 -15.00 -2.98 -1.90
CA LEU A 201 -13.96 -2.27 -1.16
C LEU A 201 -12.59 -2.54 -1.80
N MET A 202 -11.77 -1.48 -1.86
CA MET A 202 -10.38 -1.47 -2.31
C MET A 202 -9.48 -0.99 -1.14
N PRO A 203 -9.18 -1.85 -0.16
CA PRO A 203 -8.38 -1.42 0.98
C PRO A 203 -6.91 -1.22 0.59
N ILE A 204 -6.23 -0.24 1.19
CA ILE A 204 -4.86 0.11 0.79
C ILE A 204 -3.78 -0.88 1.27
N SER A 205 -4.19 -1.97 1.91
CA SER A 205 -3.32 -3.05 2.40
C SER A 205 -4.11 -4.33 2.68
N GLU A 206 -3.41 -5.45 2.73
CA GLU A 206 -4.01 -6.77 2.95
C GLU A 206 -4.54 -6.97 4.38
N HIS A 207 -3.90 -6.35 5.39
CA HIS A 207 -4.41 -6.43 6.76
C HIS A 207 -5.68 -5.61 6.94
N VAL A 208 -5.76 -4.40 6.34
CA VAL A 208 -7.00 -3.62 6.33
C VAL A 208 -8.10 -4.39 5.60
N ALA A 209 -7.79 -5.02 4.45
CA ALA A 209 -8.77 -5.84 3.74
C ALA A 209 -9.31 -7.00 4.58
N ARG A 210 -8.46 -7.65 5.38
CA ARG A 210 -8.90 -8.69 6.31
C ARG A 210 -9.83 -8.12 7.39
N SER A 211 -9.45 -7.02 8.01
CA SER A 211 -10.28 -6.38 9.03
C SER A 211 -11.60 -5.84 8.45
N ASP A 212 -11.61 -5.35 7.22
CA ASP A 212 -12.84 -4.94 6.52
C ASP A 212 -13.79 -6.12 6.31
N LEU A 213 -13.28 -7.28 5.88
CA LEU A 213 -14.09 -8.49 5.74
C LEU A 213 -14.63 -8.98 7.08
N GLU A 214 -13.81 -8.95 8.14
CA GLU A 214 -14.25 -9.30 9.50
C GLU A 214 -15.38 -8.36 9.95
N SER A 215 -15.22 -7.04 9.77
CA SER A 215 -16.26 -6.04 10.12
C SER A 215 -17.55 -6.20 9.29
N LEU A 216 -17.45 -6.53 8.00
CA LEU A 216 -18.62 -6.79 7.15
C LEU A 216 -19.39 -8.03 7.59
N VAL A 217 -18.70 -9.10 8.00
CA VAL A 217 -19.34 -10.31 8.54
C VAL A 217 -20.00 -10.01 9.88
N ASP A 218 -19.30 -9.34 10.78
CA ASP A 218 -19.86 -8.92 12.08
C ASP A 218 -21.10 -8.05 11.91
N MET A 219 -21.13 -7.17 10.91
CA MET A 219 -22.32 -6.39 10.56
C MET A 219 -23.44 -7.27 10.02
N ALA A 220 -23.13 -8.20 9.10
CA ALA A 220 -24.10 -9.13 8.53
C ALA A 220 -24.77 -10.03 9.58
N ASP A 221 -24.12 -10.28 10.71
CA ASP A 221 -24.68 -11.08 11.81
C ASP A 221 -25.65 -10.28 12.71
N ARG A 222 -25.66 -8.94 12.65
CA ARG A 222 -26.59 -8.10 13.43
C ARG A 222 -27.97 -8.10 12.79
N SER A 223 -29.01 -8.29 13.61
CA SER A 223 -30.40 -8.45 13.17
C SER A 223 -30.91 -7.31 12.26
N GLU A 224 -30.47 -6.09 12.52
CA GLU A 224 -30.79 -4.89 11.76
C GLU A 224 -30.24 -4.90 10.33
N TYR A 225 -29.20 -5.69 10.04
CA TYR A 225 -28.50 -5.72 8.76
C TYR A 225 -28.59 -7.06 7.99
N HIS A 226 -29.34 -8.05 8.51
CA HIS A 226 -29.50 -9.36 7.85
C HIS A 226 -30.00 -9.27 6.40
N HIS A 227 -30.74 -8.22 6.07
CA HIS A 227 -31.33 -8.00 4.74
C HIS A 227 -30.44 -7.14 3.81
N VAL A 228 -29.29 -6.66 4.28
CA VAL A 228 -28.41 -5.74 3.54
C VAL A 228 -27.41 -6.49 2.66
N GLY A 229 -26.98 -7.69 3.05
CA GLY A 229 -26.06 -8.48 2.23
C GLY A 229 -24.58 -8.08 2.36
N PHE A 230 -24.17 -7.50 3.50
CA PHE A 230 -22.77 -7.11 3.74
C PHE A 230 -21.77 -8.26 3.56
N GLN A 231 -22.17 -9.51 3.84
CA GLN A 231 -21.35 -10.70 3.63
C GLN A 231 -20.98 -10.96 2.16
N TYR A 232 -21.62 -10.28 1.21
CA TYR A 232 -21.34 -10.39 -0.22
C TYR A 232 -20.49 -9.24 -0.75
N VAL A 233 -20.21 -8.22 0.06
CA VAL A 233 -19.33 -7.11 -0.32
C VAL A 233 -17.91 -7.64 -0.44
N ARG A 234 -17.32 -7.46 -1.63
CA ARG A 234 -15.95 -7.90 -1.92
C ARG A 234 -14.97 -6.89 -1.36
N ALA A 235 -13.84 -7.36 -0.81
CA ALA A 235 -12.72 -6.50 -0.43
C ALA A 235 -11.42 -7.08 -1.00
N GLN A 236 -10.75 -6.33 -1.88
CA GLN A 236 -9.49 -6.74 -2.50
C GLN A 236 -8.45 -5.63 -2.33
N PRO A 237 -7.26 -5.95 -1.79
CA PRO A 237 -6.27 -4.92 -1.49
C PRO A 237 -5.64 -4.37 -2.77
N HIS A 238 -5.49 -3.06 -2.85
CA HIS A 238 -4.67 -2.37 -3.85
C HIS A 238 -3.61 -1.55 -3.10
N ILE A 239 -2.34 -1.87 -3.29
CA ILE A 239 -1.25 -1.26 -2.52
C ILE A 239 -0.80 0.01 -3.24
N PRO A 240 -0.86 1.20 -2.62
CA PRO A 240 -0.69 2.46 -3.34
C PRO A 240 0.77 2.78 -3.66
N ILE A 241 1.35 2.00 -4.58
CA ILE A 241 2.68 2.17 -5.14
C ILE A 241 2.50 2.41 -6.63
N LEU A 242 3.01 3.54 -7.11
CA LEU A 242 2.97 3.92 -8.51
C LEU A 242 3.94 3.06 -9.33
N PRO A 243 3.62 2.80 -10.62
CA PRO A 243 4.49 2.05 -11.53
C PRO A 243 5.64 2.92 -12.06
N ILE A 244 6.39 3.54 -11.14
CA ILE A 244 7.56 4.37 -11.44
C ILE A 244 8.80 3.56 -11.08
N GLU A 245 9.60 3.20 -12.09
CA GLU A 245 10.86 2.48 -11.87
C GLU A 245 11.82 3.26 -10.98
N ARG A 246 11.92 4.58 -11.20
CA ARG A 246 12.77 5.46 -10.41
C ARG A 246 12.18 6.87 -10.39
N LEU A 247 12.06 7.48 -9.21
CA LEU A 247 11.74 8.90 -9.13
C LEU A 247 12.92 9.70 -9.70
N PRO A 248 12.67 10.78 -10.47
CA PRO A 248 13.73 11.68 -10.90
C PRO A 248 14.55 12.08 -9.67
N SER A 249 15.87 11.86 -9.70
CA SER A 249 16.73 12.32 -8.62
C SER A 249 16.70 13.84 -8.63
N PHE A 250 16.00 14.44 -7.69
CA PHE A 250 16.18 15.85 -7.38
C PHE A 250 17.57 15.96 -6.77
N ASN A 251 18.55 16.33 -7.59
CA ASN A 251 19.90 16.57 -7.11
C ASN A 251 19.78 17.64 -6.01
N ALA A 252 20.26 17.35 -4.79
CA ALA A 252 20.28 18.28 -3.66
C ALA A 252 21.02 19.61 -3.98
N HIS A 253 21.70 19.67 -5.13
CA HIS A 253 22.42 20.84 -5.65
C HIS A 253 21.64 21.70 -6.65
N GLY A 254 20.32 21.54 -6.76
CA GLY A 254 19.44 22.57 -7.32
C GLY A 254 19.96 23.28 -8.57
N VAL A 255 19.92 22.62 -9.72
CA VAL A 255 19.91 23.34 -11.00
C VAL A 255 18.80 22.75 -11.88
N HIS A 256 17.56 22.99 -11.47
CA HIS A 256 16.47 23.26 -12.40
C HIS A 256 15.96 24.68 -12.10
N PRO A 257 15.62 25.50 -13.12
CA PRO A 257 15.30 26.92 -12.98
C PRO A 257 13.86 27.14 -12.46
N GLY A 258 13.58 26.61 -11.28
CA GLY A 258 12.36 26.87 -10.53
C GLY A 258 12.69 26.69 -9.06
N TYR A 259 12.84 27.80 -8.34
CA TYR A 259 13.01 27.80 -6.89
C TYR A 259 11.80 27.09 -6.26
N TYR A 260 11.99 25.88 -5.75
CA TYR A 260 11.03 25.20 -4.88
C TYR A 260 11.40 25.52 -3.44
N VAL A 261 11.05 26.72 -3.00
CA VAL A 261 10.99 27.02 -1.57
C VAL A 261 9.53 26.76 -1.20
N ALA A 262 9.26 25.67 -0.48
CA ALA A 262 8.02 25.56 0.28
C ALA A 262 7.96 26.78 1.19
N ASP A 263 6.97 27.65 1.00
CA ASP A 263 6.80 28.84 1.82
C ASP A 263 6.27 28.39 3.19
N PRO A 264 7.11 28.33 4.24
CA PRO A 264 6.71 27.78 5.52
C PRO A 264 5.59 28.62 6.17
N ALA A 265 5.41 29.87 5.72
CA ALA A 265 4.39 30.78 6.26
C ALA A 265 2.96 30.43 5.81
N ASN A 266 2.79 29.75 4.68
CA ASN A 266 1.47 29.39 4.14
C ASN A 266 1.11 27.89 4.32
N ASP A 267 2.10 27.05 4.59
CA ASP A 267 1.92 25.58 4.56
C ASP A 267 1.47 24.96 5.89
N GLY A 268 1.32 25.74 6.97
CA GLY A 268 0.83 25.27 8.28
C GLY A 268 1.70 24.21 8.97
N MET A 269 2.83 23.84 8.36
CA MET A 269 3.82 22.90 8.86
C MET A 269 4.83 23.69 9.69
N GLY A 270 4.77 23.54 11.02
CA GLY A 270 5.73 24.18 11.93
C GLY A 270 7.19 23.90 11.55
N GLU A 271 8.11 24.77 11.99
CA GLU A 271 9.55 24.78 11.68
C GLU A 271 10.15 23.41 11.33
N SER A 272 10.42 23.18 10.05
CA SER A 272 11.21 22.04 9.58
C SER A 272 12.70 22.35 9.76
N ARG A 273 13.34 21.73 10.76
CA ARG A 273 14.80 21.77 10.92
C ARG A 273 15.44 20.70 10.04
N TYR A 274 16.10 21.13 8.96
CA TYR A 274 16.99 20.28 8.18
C TYR A 274 18.21 19.90 9.01
N LEU A 275 18.50 18.60 9.15
CA LEU A 275 19.72 18.11 9.78
C LEU A 275 20.75 17.80 8.69
N GLU A 276 21.73 18.68 8.51
CA GLU A 276 22.87 18.44 7.61
C GLU A 276 23.73 17.27 8.13
N GLY A 277 23.92 16.27 7.27
CA GLY A 277 24.85 15.16 7.52
C GLY A 277 26.31 15.56 7.24
N ILE A 278 27.24 14.92 7.95
CA ILE A 278 28.68 15.02 7.68
C ILE A 278 28.96 14.40 6.30
N LYS A 279 29.49 15.22 5.38
CA LYS A 279 29.80 14.97 3.94
C LYS A 279 28.65 15.11 2.95
N GLY A 280 28.04 16.29 2.84
CA GLY A 280 27.44 16.80 1.58
C GLY A 280 26.26 16.04 0.97
N GLU A 281 25.87 14.90 1.55
CA GLU A 281 24.70 14.12 1.19
C GLU A 281 23.61 14.37 2.24
N VAL A 282 22.52 15.01 1.81
CA VAL A 282 21.33 15.18 2.63
C VAL A 282 20.56 13.87 2.58
N TRP A 283 20.57 13.13 3.69
CA TRP A 283 19.79 11.91 3.86
C TRP A 283 18.51 12.22 4.63
N THR A 284 17.36 12.03 3.98
CA THR A 284 16.05 12.14 4.64
C THR A 284 15.73 10.84 5.36
N TRP A 285 15.54 10.92 6.67
CA TRP A 285 15.10 9.80 7.50
C TRP A 285 13.58 9.81 7.55
N VAL A 286 12.92 8.75 7.07
CA VAL A 286 11.50 8.54 7.36
C VAL A 286 11.41 7.56 8.52
N ILE A 287 11.31 8.10 9.74
CA ILE A 287 10.94 7.30 10.90
C ILE A 287 9.42 7.25 10.90
N VAL A 288 8.85 6.15 10.43
CA VAL A 288 7.44 5.84 10.69
C VAL A 288 7.39 5.33 12.13
N THR A 289 7.30 6.24 13.10
CA THR A 289 6.89 5.83 14.45
C THR A 289 5.48 5.31 14.32
N ALA A 290 5.31 4.00 14.53
CA ALA A 290 3.99 3.39 14.61
C ALA A 290 3.14 4.15 15.64
N PHE A 291 2.14 4.87 15.13
CA PHE A 291 0.97 5.42 15.81
C PHE A 291 1.21 5.91 17.26
N GLY A 292 1.63 7.17 17.38
CA GLY A 292 1.14 8.03 18.45
C GLY A 292 -0.13 8.72 17.93
N THR A 293 -1.24 8.60 18.65
CA THR A 293 -2.54 9.23 18.33
C THR A 293 -2.34 10.65 17.78
N SER A 294 -2.58 10.86 16.48
CA SER A 294 -2.53 12.19 15.88
C SER A 294 -3.60 13.06 16.54
N GLY A 295 -3.16 14.13 17.19
CA GLY A 295 -4.01 15.00 17.99
C GLY A 295 -4.99 15.80 17.14
N SER A 296 -6.28 15.62 17.43
CA SER A 296 -7.16 16.78 17.61
C SER A 296 -7.13 17.14 19.08
N CYS A 297 -6.38 18.18 19.45
CA CYS A 297 -6.37 18.72 20.80
C CYS A 297 -7.69 19.46 21.07
N LYS A 298 -8.77 18.70 21.29
CA LYS A 298 -9.96 19.18 22.01
C LYS A 298 -10.05 18.36 23.29
N ARG A 299 -10.06 19.06 24.43
CA ARG A 299 -10.12 18.51 25.79
C ARG A 299 -11.38 17.66 25.97
N HIS A 300 -11.32 16.39 25.60
CA HIS A 300 -12.17 15.37 26.19
C HIS A 300 -11.30 14.53 27.11
N HIS A 301 -11.77 14.32 28.35
CA HIS A 301 -11.10 13.53 29.38
C HIS A 301 -10.70 12.16 28.81
N PHE A 302 -9.41 11.98 28.55
CA PHE A 302 -8.86 10.74 28.04
C PHE A 302 -8.52 9.84 29.23
N THR A 303 -9.26 8.74 29.37
CA THR A 303 -8.82 7.60 30.16
C THR A 303 -7.61 7.00 29.44
N PRO A 304 -6.44 6.84 30.08
CA PRO A 304 -5.28 6.27 29.40
C PRO A 304 -5.61 4.85 28.90
N PRO A 305 -5.33 4.54 27.62
CA PRO A 305 -5.61 3.21 27.09
C PRO A 305 -4.76 2.16 27.82
N HIS A 306 -5.37 1.00 28.08
CA HIS A 306 -4.72 -0.16 28.69
C HIS A 306 -3.48 -0.57 27.85
N PRO A 307 -2.32 -0.92 28.45
CA PRO A 307 -1.07 -1.21 27.72
C PRO A 307 -1.12 -2.40 26.73
N LEU A 308 -2.24 -3.12 26.64
CA LEU A 308 -2.47 -4.21 25.68
C LEU A 308 -3.09 -3.75 24.34
N THR A 309 -3.49 -2.48 24.20
CA THR A 309 -4.15 -1.98 22.98
C THR A 309 -3.22 -1.71 21.80
N THR A 310 -1.89 -1.76 21.98
CA THR A 310 -0.93 -1.62 20.87
C THR A 310 -0.96 -2.81 19.90
N ALA A 311 -1.56 -3.94 20.30
CA ALA A 311 -1.82 -5.08 19.44
C ALA A 311 -2.81 -4.73 18.30
N ALA A 312 -3.87 -3.98 18.65
CA ALA A 312 -5.02 -3.68 17.80
C ALA A 312 -4.74 -2.59 16.73
N ASP A 313 -3.67 -1.80 16.88
CA ASP A 313 -3.41 -0.66 15.98
C ASP A 313 -2.99 -1.12 14.57
N PHE A 314 -2.06 -2.08 14.51
CA PHE A 314 -1.50 -2.55 13.24
C PHE A 314 -2.49 -3.36 12.39
N SER A 315 -3.53 -3.96 12.98
CA SER A 315 -4.48 -4.78 12.20
C SER A 315 -5.53 -3.92 11.48
N ALA A 316 -5.91 -2.79 12.05
CA ALA A 316 -7.08 -2.02 11.58
C ALA A 316 -6.73 -0.74 10.81
N GLN A 317 -5.49 -0.26 10.83
CA GLN A 317 -5.11 0.97 10.15
C GLN A 317 -3.81 0.84 9.36
N ALA A 318 -3.92 1.05 8.05
CA ALA A 318 -2.77 1.19 7.19
C ALA A 318 -2.23 2.62 7.25
N SER A 319 -0.91 2.75 7.08
CA SER A 319 -0.24 4.03 6.95
C SER A 319 0.18 4.22 5.50
N SER A 320 -0.35 5.26 4.84
CA SER A 320 0.11 5.64 3.49
C SER A 320 1.60 6.01 3.47
N THR A 321 2.18 6.41 4.61
CA THR A 321 3.62 6.65 4.76
C THR A 321 4.45 5.39 4.51
N VAL A 322 3.93 4.19 4.80
CA VAL A 322 4.62 2.92 4.48
C VAL A 322 4.71 2.75 2.98
N ALA A 323 3.60 2.94 2.26
CA ALA A 323 3.57 2.86 0.80
C ALA A 323 4.44 3.96 0.16
N MET A 324 4.39 5.19 0.68
CA MET A 324 5.22 6.31 0.22
C MET A 324 6.72 6.04 0.43
N ALA A 325 7.12 5.44 1.56
CA ALA A 325 8.50 5.05 1.77
C ALA A 325 8.96 4.02 0.72
N MET A 326 8.11 3.05 0.38
CA MET A 326 8.41 2.07 -0.66
C MET A 326 8.43 2.69 -2.06
N GLN A 327 7.53 3.64 -2.34
CA GLN A 327 7.51 4.42 -3.57
C GLN A 327 8.83 5.17 -3.78
N CYS A 328 9.32 5.81 -2.72
CA CYS A 328 10.55 6.59 -2.66
C CYS A 328 11.81 5.75 -2.46
N GLU A 329 11.72 4.42 -2.52
CA GLU A 329 12.87 3.51 -2.35
C GLU A 329 13.62 3.75 -1.04
N THR A 330 12.88 4.15 -0.01
CA THR A 330 13.37 4.43 1.34
C THR A 330 13.16 3.20 2.22
N PRO A 331 14.23 2.48 2.61
CA PRO A 331 14.11 1.31 3.46
C PRO A 331 13.47 1.66 4.80
N LEU A 332 12.41 0.93 5.17
CA LEU A 332 11.80 1.06 6.48
C LEU A 332 12.56 0.21 7.51
N LEU A 333 12.74 0.74 8.71
CA LEU A 333 13.21 -0.02 9.86
C LEU A 333 12.05 -0.84 10.45
N ALA A 334 11.77 -1.98 9.82
CA ALA A 334 10.62 -2.83 10.13
C ALA A 334 10.97 -3.87 11.18
N SER A 335 10.01 -4.21 12.04
CA SER A 335 10.11 -5.41 12.88
C SER A 335 9.48 -6.62 12.20
N LYS A 336 9.74 -7.84 12.71
CA LYS A 336 9.06 -9.07 12.23
C LYS A 336 7.53 -8.95 12.28
N ARG A 337 7.00 -8.27 13.30
CA ARG A 337 5.55 -7.98 13.41
C ARG A 337 5.06 -7.11 12.27
N MET A 338 5.78 -6.04 11.93
CA MET A 338 5.40 -5.17 10.81
C MET A 338 5.38 -5.92 9.48
N LEU A 339 6.37 -6.79 9.22
CA LEU A 339 6.40 -7.64 8.03
C LEU A 339 5.26 -8.67 7.98
N THR A 340 4.76 -9.11 9.14
CA THR A 340 3.62 -10.02 9.23
C THR A 340 2.29 -9.31 8.96
N THR A 341 2.22 -8.01 9.28
CA THR A 341 1.04 -7.16 9.05
C THR A 341 1.00 -6.62 7.62
N TYR A 342 2.10 -6.02 7.16
CA TYR A 342 2.25 -5.50 5.80
C TYR A 342 2.90 -6.59 4.96
N THR A 343 2.11 -7.56 4.51
CA THR A 343 2.62 -8.78 3.87
C THR A 343 3.33 -8.52 2.55
N TYR A 344 3.07 -7.38 1.90
CA TYR A 344 3.84 -6.96 0.74
C TYR A 344 5.28 -6.56 1.08
N LEU A 345 5.60 -6.14 2.31
CA LEU A 345 6.95 -5.78 2.68
C LEU A 345 7.87 -7.00 2.74
N THR A 346 9.08 -6.85 2.23
CA THR A 346 10.08 -7.92 2.25
C THR A 346 11.39 -7.47 2.89
N PRO A 347 12.20 -8.38 3.46
CA PRO A 347 13.54 -8.06 3.94
C PRO A 347 14.47 -7.46 2.87
N GLN A 348 14.16 -7.68 1.58
CA GLN A 348 14.96 -7.20 0.45
C GLN A 348 14.85 -5.68 0.24
N VAL A 349 13.80 -5.06 0.75
CA VAL A 349 13.52 -3.60 0.64
C VAL A 349 13.35 -2.93 2.00
N THR A 350 13.53 -3.68 3.10
CA THR A 350 13.41 -3.18 4.48
C THR A 350 14.66 -3.49 5.30
N VAL A 351 14.85 -2.77 6.41
CA VAL A 351 15.83 -3.09 7.44
C VAL A 351 15.09 -3.80 8.57
N VAL A 352 15.31 -5.11 8.70
CA VAL A 352 14.63 -5.91 9.72
C VAL A 352 15.33 -5.74 11.06
N ARG A 353 14.68 -5.06 12.01
CA ARG A 353 15.17 -4.94 13.38
C ARG A 353 14.63 -6.07 14.27
N PRO A 354 15.40 -6.50 15.28
CA PRO A 354 14.89 -7.35 16.35
C PRO A 354 13.70 -6.68 17.04
N GLN A 355 12.65 -7.45 17.31
CA GLN A 355 11.43 -6.93 17.96
C GLN A 355 11.74 -6.40 19.38
N SER A 356 12.73 -6.99 20.04
CA SER A 356 13.19 -6.64 21.38
C SER A 356 14.07 -5.38 21.42
N VAL A 357 14.51 -4.87 20.27
CA VAL A 357 15.34 -3.66 20.15
C VAL A 357 14.48 -2.48 19.72
N ARG A 358 14.51 -1.42 20.52
CA ARG A 358 13.84 -0.15 20.21
C ARG A 358 14.38 0.46 18.93
N GLU A 359 13.52 1.17 18.19
CA GLU A 359 13.86 1.82 16.92
C GLU A 359 15.06 2.77 17.05
N VAL A 360 15.05 3.65 18.05
CA VAL A 360 16.17 4.59 18.30
C VAL A 360 17.48 3.85 18.57
N THR A 361 17.43 2.72 19.29
CA THR A 361 18.62 1.90 19.58
C THR A 361 19.13 1.19 18.33
N ALA A 362 18.23 0.63 17.51
CA ALA A 362 18.58 0.00 16.24
C ALA A 362 19.18 1.01 15.24
N LEU A 363 18.60 2.22 15.13
CA LEU A 363 19.16 3.33 14.35
C LEU A 363 20.55 3.72 14.84
N ALA A 364 20.74 3.85 16.16
CA ALA A 364 22.04 4.17 16.74
C ALA A 364 23.07 3.06 16.49
N ALA A 365 22.64 1.79 16.41
CA ALA A 365 23.49 0.65 16.10
C ALA A 365 23.92 0.66 14.63
N LEU A 366 22.99 0.89 13.71
CA LEU A 366 23.26 1.06 12.26
C LEU A 366 24.24 2.20 12.01
N ARG A 367 24.01 3.37 12.62
CA ARG A 367 24.87 4.55 12.44
C ARG A 367 26.29 4.34 12.98
N ARG A 368 26.44 3.57 14.06
CA ARG A 368 27.74 3.28 14.69
C ARG A 368 28.46 2.08 14.09
N GLY A 369 27.79 1.28 13.25
CA GLY A 369 28.31 -0.02 12.81
C GLY A 369 28.56 -1.01 13.96
N SER A 370 27.98 -0.77 15.14
CA SER A 370 28.17 -1.61 16.32
C SER A 370 26.98 -1.51 17.27
N TYR A 371 26.63 -2.63 17.88
CA TYR A 371 25.60 -2.70 18.91
C TYR A 371 26.24 -2.72 20.29
N ARG A 372 25.80 -1.81 21.16
CA ARG A 372 26.11 -1.85 22.59
C ARG A 372 24.78 -1.93 23.31
N PRO A 373 24.41 -3.08 23.90
CA PRO A 373 23.20 -3.16 24.70
C PRO A 373 23.30 -2.13 25.83
N PRO A 374 22.19 -1.46 26.21
CA PRO A 374 22.20 -0.56 27.34
C PRO A 374 22.74 -1.28 28.58
N ALA A 375 23.53 -0.58 29.41
CA ALA A 375 24.01 -1.14 30.66
C ALA A 375 22.80 -1.66 31.47
N ARG A 376 22.95 -2.85 32.09
CA ARG A 376 21.89 -3.47 32.90
C ARG A 376 21.28 -2.42 33.86
N GLY A 377 19.95 -2.29 33.84
CA GLY A 377 19.20 -1.33 34.68
C GLY A 377 18.76 -0.03 34.02
N PHE A 378 19.14 0.27 32.76
CA PHE A 378 18.74 1.52 32.09
C PHE A 378 17.49 1.41 31.20
N ASP A 379 17.03 0.19 30.89
CA ASP A 379 15.86 0.00 30.02
C ASP A 379 14.77 -0.83 30.72
N HIS A 380 14.05 -0.18 31.64
CA HIS A 380 12.94 -0.79 32.38
C HIS A 380 11.81 -1.35 31.49
N ALA A 381 11.73 -0.97 30.20
CA ALA A 381 10.74 -1.58 29.32
C ALA A 381 11.15 -2.99 28.88
N HIS A 382 12.45 -3.26 28.74
CA HIS A 382 12.96 -4.60 28.45
C HIS A 382 12.73 -5.50 29.66
N GLU A 383 13.02 -5.01 30.88
CA GLU A 383 12.72 -5.76 32.10
C GLU A 383 11.22 -6.01 32.31
N ARG A 384 10.33 -5.06 31.98
CA ARG A 384 8.88 -5.25 32.15
C ARG A 384 8.27 -6.26 31.17
N PHE A 385 8.77 -6.34 29.94
CA PHE A 385 8.28 -7.34 28.97
C PHE A 385 8.69 -8.77 29.37
N HIS A 386 9.86 -8.93 30.00
CA HIS A 386 10.40 -10.25 30.34
C HIS A 386 10.13 -10.68 31.79
N ASN A 387 9.89 -9.75 32.73
CA ASN A 387 9.59 -10.09 34.13
C ASN A 387 8.17 -10.64 34.37
N ALA A 388 7.27 -10.59 33.39
CA ALA A 388 5.92 -11.14 33.53
C ALA A 388 5.89 -12.68 33.54
N THR A 389 6.96 -13.36 33.12
CA THR A 389 7.00 -14.84 33.04
C THR A 389 7.99 -15.51 34.01
N GLY A 390 8.73 -14.73 34.82
CA GLY A 390 9.54 -15.24 35.94
C GLY A 390 10.69 -16.19 35.61
N ILE A 391 10.91 -16.52 34.33
CA ILE A 391 11.91 -17.49 33.86
C ILE A 391 12.54 -16.93 32.56
N GLY A 392 13.27 -15.82 32.65
CA GLY A 392 13.91 -15.15 31.51
C GLY A 392 15.43 -15.33 31.51
N ASN A 393 15.91 -16.25 30.67
CA ASN A 393 17.28 -16.75 30.61
C ASN A 393 18.25 -15.79 29.89
N VAL A 394 19.53 -15.80 30.32
CA VAL A 394 20.69 -15.18 29.65
C VAL A 394 20.85 -15.61 28.17
N VAL A 395 20.19 -16.71 27.77
CA VAL A 395 20.14 -17.21 26.38
C VAL A 395 19.48 -16.19 25.44
N GLU A 396 18.46 -15.45 25.88
CA GLU A 396 17.73 -14.50 25.02
C GLU A 396 18.60 -13.30 24.56
N HIS A 397 19.63 -12.92 25.33
CA HIS A 397 20.48 -11.79 24.95
C HIS A 397 21.45 -12.10 23.81
N ARG A 398 21.94 -13.34 23.69
CA ARG A 398 22.87 -13.72 22.62
C ARG A 398 22.18 -13.69 21.26
N ASP A 399 20.93 -14.12 21.21
CA ASP A 399 20.13 -14.12 19.99
C ASP A 399 19.86 -12.69 19.52
N VAL A 400 19.54 -11.77 20.43
CA VAL A 400 19.35 -10.35 20.10
C VAL A 400 20.63 -9.73 19.55
N GLU A 401 21.79 -9.99 20.16
CA GLU A 401 23.07 -9.44 19.67
C GLU A 401 23.39 -9.97 18.26
N ALA A 402 23.14 -11.25 17.99
CA ALA A 402 23.31 -11.84 16.67
C ALA A 402 22.37 -11.19 15.64
N GLU A 403 21.07 -11.07 15.94
CA GLU A 403 20.11 -10.44 15.04
C GLU A 403 20.44 -8.96 14.78
N VAL A 404 20.95 -8.21 15.77
CA VAL A 404 21.42 -6.83 15.53
C VAL A 404 22.67 -6.82 14.66
N LYS A 405 23.61 -7.76 14.84
CA LYS A 405 24.79 -7.87 13.97
C LYS A 405 24.39 -8.15 12.53
N ASP A 406 23.41 -9.02 12.30
CA ASP A 406 22.87 -9.30 10.96
C ASP A 406 22.21 -8.05 10.36
N MET A 407 21.41 -7.32 11.15
CA MET A 407 20.82 -6.05 10.74
C MET A 407 21.89 -5.02 10.35
N ILE A 408 22.97 -4.89 11.13
CA ILE A 408 24.09 -4.00 10.82
C ILE A 408 24.82 -4.45 9.55
N ALA A 409 25.09 -5.75 9.41
CA ALA A 409 25.79 -6.33 8.26
C ALA A 409 25.01 -6.13 6.95
N GLY A 410 23.67 -6.23 7.01
CA GLY A 410 22.80 -5.91 5.88
C GLY A 410 22.75 -4.43 5.50
N GLY A 411 23.21 -3.54 6.40
CA GLY A 411 23.27 -2.10 6.19
C GLY A 411 21.91 -1.44 5.98
N PHE A 412 21.95 -0.15 5.64
CA PHE A 412 20.74 0.63 5.37
C PHE A 412 20.33 0.57 3.89
N VAL A 413 21.28 0.71 2.97
CA VAL A 413 21.02 0.76 1.53
C VAL A 413 20.52 -0.60 1.02
N ARG A 414 19.55 -0.57 0.11
CA ARG A 414 19.06 -1.76 -0.58
C ARG A 414 19.46 -1.69 -2.06
N PRO A 415 19.92 -2.81 -2.65
CA PRO A 415 20.27 -2.84 -4.07
C PRO A 415 19.09 -2.41 -4.95
N GLU A 416 19.34 -1.61 -5.99
CA GLU A 416 18.33 -1.14 -6.95
C GLU A 416 17.49 -2.30 -7.55
N ARG A 417 18.14 -3.43 -7.85
CA ARG A 417 17.46 -4.63 -8.36
C ARG A 417 16.36 -5.16 -7.43
N ASN A 418 16.51 -4.96 -6.11
CA ASN A 418 15.53 -5.39 -5.13
C ASN A 418 14.29 -4.49 -5.22
N TRP A 419 14.48 -3.16 -5.30
CA TRP A 419 13.40 -2.20 -5.47
C TRP A 419 12.62 -2.42 -6.76
N ARG A 420 13.33 -2.60 -7.88
CA ARG A 420 12.69 -2.87 -9.19
C ARG A 420 11.84 -4.14 -9.16
N SER A 421 12.37 -5.22 -8.60
CA SER A 421 11.66 -6.50 -8.48
C SER A 421 10.44 -6.38 -7.57
N PHE A 422 10.60 -5.71 -6.43
CA PHE A 422 9.51 -5.44 -5.50
C PHE A 422 8.40 -4.61 -6.13
N LYS A 423 8.71 -3.44 -6.72
CA LYS A 423 7.72 -2.58 -7.37
C LYS A 423 7.02 -3.29 -8.52
N LYS A 424 7.76 -4.08 -9.33
CA LYS A 424 7.17 -4.88 -10.40
C LYS A 424 6.15 -5.89 -9.86
N ALA A 425 6.46 -6.58 -8.77
CA ALA A 425 5.55 -7.54 -8.15
C ALA A 425 4.27 -6.86 -7.63
N ILE A 426 4.41 -5.73 -6.93
CA ILE A 426 3.24 -4.97 -6.41
C ILE A 426 2.37 -4.44 -7.54
N ASN A 427 2.98 -3.83 -8.56
CA ASN A 427 2.21 -3.30 -9.69
C ASN A 427 1.50 -4.42 -10.47
N GLY A 428 2.14 -5.59 -10.62
CA GLY A 428 1.48 -6.76 -11.22
C GLY A 428 0.25 -7.21 -10.42
N ALA A 429 0.37 -7.31 -9.09
CA ALA A 429 -0.76 -7.65 -8.22
C ALA A 429 -1.89 -6.60 -8.27
N ASN A 430 -1.54 -5.31 -8.29
CA ASN A 430 -2.51 -4.23 -8.45
C ASN A 430 -3.23 -4.28 -9.81
N GLU A 431 -2.52 -4.60 -10.89
CA GLU A 431 -3.10 -4.78 -12.22
C GLU A 431 -4.08 -5.96 -12.24
N GLU A 432 -3.75 -7.09 -11.60
CA GLU A 432 -4.67 -8.23 -11.45
C GLU A 432 -5.95 -7.87 -10.70
N VAL A 433 -5.83 -7.15 -9.60
CA VAL A 433 -6.97 -6.66 -8.80
C VAL A 433 -7.85 -5.70 -9.62
N MET A 434 -7.24 -4.77 -10.35
CA MET A 434 -7.98 -3.87 -11.24
C MET A 434 -8.68 -4.62 -12.38
N LEU A 435 -8.01 -5.57 -13.02
CA LEU A 435 -8.60 -6.39 -14.09
C LEU A 435 -9.83 -7.17 -13.62
N ASP A 436 -9.83 -7.65 -12.37
CA ASP A 436 -10.97 -8.34 -11.78
C ASP A 436 -12.18 -7.39 -11.55
N TRP A 437 -11.95 -6.14 -11.15
CA TRP A 437 -13.04 -5.13 -11.11
C TRP A 437 -13.51 -4.71 -12.50
N LEU A 438 -12.62 -4.65 -13.48
CA LEU A 438 -13.00 -4.38 -14.87
C LEU A 438 -13.75 -5.56 -15.50
N SER A 439 -13.62 -6.78 -14.98
CA SER A 439 -14.23 -8.00 -15.56
C SER A 439 -15.47 -8.51 -14.83
N SER A 440 -15.73 -8.03 -13.60
CA SER A 440 -16.94 -8.38 -12.84
C SER A 440 -18.19 -7.73 -13.44
#